data_AF-A0A0S4JK09-F1
#
_entry.id   AF-A0A0S4JK09-F1
#
_cell.length_a   1.000
_cell.length_b   1.000
_cell.length_c   1.000
_cell.angle_alpha   90.00
_cell.angle_beta   90.00
_cell.angle_gamma   90.00
#
_symmetry.space_group_name_H-M   'P 1'
#
loop_
_entity.id
_entity.type
_entity.pdbx_description
1 polymer ?
#
loop_
_entity_poly.entity_id
_entity_poly.type
_entity_poly.pdbx_seq_one_letter_code
_entity_poly.pdbx_strand_id
1 'polypeptide(L)'
;SAAHTHHLHSSFAPNQVIPGWTEALQYMAEGEKWEVYLPHDIAYGARGAPGAIPPFSVLIFTIEIVKVNGGKTVAEAHALLETAIGKKYDELQVVA
;
A
#
# COMPACT_ATOMS: atom_id res chain seq x y z
N SER A 1 28.67 -3.89 17.64
CA SER A 1 27.33 -3.28 17.73
C SER A 1 26.48 -3.88 16.61
N ALA A 2 25.55 -4.77 16.93
CA ALA A 2 24.72 -5.46 15.93
C ALA A 2 23.47 -4.61 15.67
N ALA A 3 23.36 -4.07 14.45
CA ALA A 3 22.16 -3.40 13.99
C ALA A 3 21.00 -4.42 13.97
N HIS A 4 20.15 -4.36 14.99
CA HIS A 4 18.91 -5.14 15.01
C HIS A 4 17.88 -4.44 14.15
N THR A 5 17.89 -4.72 12.85
CA THR A 5 16.77 -4.39 11.98
C THR A 5 15.65 -5.39 12.30
N HIS A 6 14.68 -4.98 13.12
CA HIS A 6 13.47 -5.76 13.32
C HIS A 6 12.59 -5.60 12.07
N HIS A 7 12.75 -6.51 11.11
CA HIS A 7 11.76 -6.72 10.06
C HIS A 7 10.53 -7.37 10.72
N LEU A 8 9.66 -6.56 11.32
CA LEU A 8 8.40 -7.05 11.86
C LEU A 8 7.51 -7.43 10.67
N HIS A 9 7.63 -8.66 10.20
CA HIS A 9 6.72 -9.24 9.23
C HIS A 9 5.33 -9.29 9.85
N SER A 10 4.46 -8.41 9.38
CA SER A 10 3.09 -8.30 9.87
C SER A 10 2.14 -8.82 8.79
N SER A 11 1.25 -9.74 9.15
CA SER A 11 0.25 -10.30 8.24
C SER A 11 -1.10 -9.66 8.55
N PHE A 12 -1.75 -9.09 7.52
CA PHE A 12 -3.05 -8.45 7.64
C PHE A 12 -3.97 -8.89 6.50
N ALA A 13 -5.26 -8.95 6.76
CA ALA A 13 -6.24 -8.98 5.68
C ALA A 13 -6.52 -7.55 5.18
N PRO A 14 -6.77 -7.33 3.88
CA PRO A 14 -7.02 -5.99 3.34
C PRO A 14 -8.19 -5.24 4.00
N ASN A 15 -9.14 -5.94 4.63
CA ASN A 15 -10.28 -5.35 5.34
C ASN A 15 -9.98 -4.98 6.81
N GLN A 16 -8.74 -5.17 7.28
CA GLN A 16 -8.31 -4.86 8.65
C GLN A 16 -7.40 -3.62 8.73
N VAL A 17 -7.15 -2.99 7.59
CA VAL A 17 -6.23 -1.84 7.45
C VAL A 17 -7.01 -0.59 7.05
N ILE A 18 -6.34 0.57 7.03
CA ILE A 18 -6.96 1.82 6.59
C ILE A 18 -7.45 1.73 5.13
N PRO A 19 -8.51 2.45 4.73
CA PRO A 19 -9.11 2.33 3.40
C PRO A 19 -8.12 2.48 2.24
N GLY A 20 -7.16 3.40 2.36
CA GLY A 20 -6.12 3.60 1.34
C GLY A 20 -5.20 2.39 1.15
N TRP A 21 -4.94 1.61 2.20
CA TRP A 21 -4.23 0.32 2.06
C TRP A 21 -5.12 -0.72 1.40
N THR A 22 -6.40 -0.80 1.78
CA THR A 22 -7.36 -1.70 1.13
C THR A 22 -7.41 -1.44 -0.38
N GLU A 23 -7.42 -0.17 -0.80
CA GLU A 23 -7.41 0.21 -2.21
C GLU A 23 -6.08 -0.17 -2.89
N ALA A 24 -4.94 0.24 -2.34
CA ALA A 24 -3.64 -0.08 -2.93
C ALA A 24 -3.42 -1.59 -3.10
N LEU A 25 -3.69 -2.38 -2.06
CA LEU A 25 -3.49 -3.84 -2.05
C LEU A 25 -4.39 -4.58 -3.05
N GLN A 26 -5.45 -3.95 -3.57
CA GLN A 26 -6.26 -4.54 -4.64
C GLN A 26 -5.52 -4.57 -5.98
N TYR A 27 -4.51 -3.73 -6.18
CA TYR A 27 -3.78 -3.60 -7.44
C TYR A 27 -2.32 -4.04 -7.35
N MET A 28 -1.83 -4.35 -6.16
CA MET A 28 -0.49 -4.86 -5.93
C MET A 28 -0.44 -6.40 -6.02
N ALA A 29 0.70 -6.92 -6.45
CA ALA A 29 1.03 -8.34 -6.49
C ALA A 29 2.18 -8.71 -5.53
N GLU A 30 2.35 -10.01 -5.29
CA GLU A 30 3.49 -10.53 -4.51
C GLU A 30 4.83 -10.15 -5.15
N GLY A 31 5.78 -9.71 -4.31
CA GLY A 31 7.10 -9.22 -4.71
C GLY A 31 7.14 -7.74 -5.06
N GLU A 32 6.01 -7.06 -5.14
CA GLU A 32 5.98 -5.63 -5.47
C GLU A 32 6.21 -4.73 -4.27
N LYS A 33 6.83 -3.57 -4.56
CA LYS A 33 7.09 -2.52 -3.59
C LYS A 33 6.61 -1.18 -4.12
N TRP A 34 5.62 -0.59 -3.47
CA TRP A 34 5.02 0.68 -3.89
C TRP A 34 5.20 1.75 -2.81
N GLU A 35 5.32 3.00 -3.24
CA GLU A 35 5.10 4.16 -2.38
C GLU A 35 3.68 4.69 -2.62
N VAL A 36 2.86 4.73 -1.57
CA VAL A 36 1.47 5.17 -1.65
C VAL A 36 1.27 6.46 -0.87
N TYR A 37 0.58 7.41 -1.51
CA TYR A 37 0.26 8.72 -0.98
C TYR A 37 -1.23 8.75 -0.65
N LEU A 38 -1.56 8.79 0.64
CA LEU A 38 -2.91 8.63 1.13
C LEU A 38 -3.41 9.95 1.71
N PRO A 39 -4.33 10.64 1.03
CA PRO A 39 -5.03 11.77 1.64
C PRO A 39 -5.83 11.34 2.87
N HIS A 40 -6.12 12.32 3.72
CA HIS A 40 -6.61 12.04 5.07
C HIS A 40 -7.93 11.24 5.10
N ASP A 41 -8.79 11.43 4.10
CA ASP A 41 -10.12 10.84 3.98
C ASP A 41 -10.09 9.33 3.78
N ILE A 42 -9.02 8.80 3.19
CA ILE A 42 -8.76 7.36 3.07
C ILE A 42 -7.69 6.86 4.08
N ALA A 43 -7.33 7.70 5.05
CA ALA A 43 -6.38 7.41 6.13
C ALA A 43 -7.04 7.56 7.52
N TYR A 44 -6.59 8.51 8.35
CA TYR A 44 -7.08 8.73 9.72
C TYR A 44 -8.09 9.90 9.86
N GLY A 45 -8.46 10.52 8.75
CA GLY A 45 -9.51 11.53 8.65
C GLY A 45 -9.28 12.79 9.49
N ALA A 46 -10.39 13.47 9.78
CA ALA A 46 -10.43 14.66 10.61
C ALA A 46 -10.06 14.42 12.08
N ARG A 47 -10.04 13.15 12.53
CA ARG A 47 -9.71 12.80 13.92
C ARG A 47 -8.22 12.57 14.12
N GLY A 48 -7.52 12.10 13.09
CA GLY A 48 -6.14 11.63 13.23
C GLY A 48 -6.04 10.40 14.14
N ALA A 49 -4.83 10.11 14.62
CA ALA A 49 -4.56 9.15 15.67
C ALA A 49 -3.98 9.89 16.88
N PRO A 50 -4.72 10.01 18.00
CA PRO A 50 -4.27 10.78 19.15
C PRO A 50 -2.85 10.41 19.59
N GLY A 51 -1.97 11.41 19.68
CA GLY A 51 -0.56 11.24 20.10
C GLY A 51 0.40 10.75 19.01
N ALA A 52 -0.07 10.43 17.80
CA ALA A 52 0.77 9.92 16.72
C ALA A 52 0.54 10.62 15.37
N ILE A 53 -0.71 10.87 14.98
CA ILE A 53 -1.06 11.38 13.65
C ILE A 53 -2.02 12.57 13.80
N PRO A 54 -1.64 13.78 13.37
CA PRO A 54 -2.53 14.93 13.42
C PRO A 54 -3.78 14.76 12.53
N PRO A 55 -4.91 15.43 12.86
CA PRO A 55 -6.04 15.60 11.97
C PRO A 55 -5.66 16.03 10.56
N PHE A 56 -6.38 15.53 9.55
CA PHE A 56 -6.25 15.94 8.14
C PHE A 56 -4.85 15.71 7.52
N SER A 57 -4.04 14.83 8.09
CA SER A 57 -2.70 14.53 7.57
C SER A 57 -2.77 13.67 6.31
N VAL A 58 -1.94 14.00 5.32
CA VAL A 58 -1.57 13.08 4.23
C VAL A 58 -0.51 12.13 4.76
N LEU A 59 -0.66 10.83 4.49
CA LEU A 59 0.32 9.83 4.88
C LEU A 59 1.02 9.25 3.65
N ILE A 60 2.31 8.98 3.78
CA ILE A 60 3.11 8.33 2.75
C ILE A 60 3.60 7.02 3.34
N PHE A 61 3.35 5.91 2.64
CA PHE A 61 3.79 4.58 3.06
C PHE A 61 4.57 3.91 1.95
N THR A 62 5.67 3.23 2.32
CA THR A 62 6.29 2.23 1.46
C THR A 62 5.74 0.86 1.85
N ILE A 63 5.06 0.20 0.92
CA ILE A 63 4.46 -1.12 1.11
C ILE A 63 5.23 -2.11 0.25
N GLU A 64 5.70 -3.20 0.87
CA GLU A 64 6.34 -4.32 0.18
C GLU A 64 5.53 -5.60 0.46
N ILE A 65 5.05 -6.26 -0.59
CA ILE A 65 4.31 -7.51 -0.44
C ILE A 65 5.28 -8.68 -0.52
N VAL A 66 5.57 -9.26 0.64
CA VAL A 66 6.44 -10.45 0.73
C VAL A 66 5.71 -11.72 0.29
N LYS A 67 4.42 -11.85 0.62
CA LYS A 67 3.62 -13.04 0.30
C LYS A 67 2.11 -12.73 0.31
N VAL A 68 1.36 -13.32 -0.63
CA VAL A 68 -0.11 -13.28 -0.62
C VAL A 68 -0.70 -14.69 -0.60
N ASN A 69 -1.52 -14.99 0.41
CA ASN A 69 -2.23 -16.27 0.47
C ASN A 69 -3.48 -16.23 -0.42
N GLY A 70 -3.45 -16.94 -1.55
CA GLY A 70 -4.56 -16.97 -2.52
C GLY A 70 -4.69 -15.68 -3.32
N GLY A 71 -3.58 -14.99 -3.55
CA GLY A 71 -3.52 -13.70 -4.25
C GLY A 71 -3.74 -13.79 -5.76
N LYS A 72 -3.81 -12.61 -6.37
CA LYS A 72 -3.80 -12.43 -7.82
C LYS A 72 -2.41 -12.71 -8.36
N THR A 73 -2.33 -13.11 -9.63
CA THR A 73 -1.07 -13.06 -10.38
C THR A 73 -0.67 -11.61 -10.65
N VAL A 74 0.62 -11.39 -10.94
CA VAL A 74 1.15 -10.07 -11.33
C VAL A 74 0.38 -9.49 -12.52
N ALA A 75 0.16 -10.29 -13.56
CA ALA A 75 -0.56 -9.87 -14.76
C ALA A 75 -2.01 -9.44 -14.47
N GLU A 76 -2.72 -10.15 -13.59
CA GLU A 76 -4.08 -9.78 -13.18
C GLU A 76 -4.09 -8.48 -12.38
N ALA A 77 -3.18 -8.32 -11.43
CA ALA A 77 -3.07 -7.12 -10.61
C ALA A 77 -2.79 -5.87 -11.47
N HIS A 78 -1.86 -5.99 -12.42
CA HIS A 78 -1.56 -4.92 -13.36
C HIS A 78 -2.74 -4.63 -14.26
N ALA A 79 -3.38 -5.64 -14.85
CA ALA A 79 -4.55 -5.44 -15.70
C ALA A 79 -5.69 -4.69 -14.97
N LEU A 80 -5.90 -4.98 -13.68
CA LEU A 80 -6.86 -4.25 -12.85
C LEU A 80 -6.46 -2.78 -12.68
N LEU A 81 -5.19 -2.51 -12.36
CA LEU A 81 -4.71 -1.13 -12.21
C LEU A 81 -4.85 -0.36 -13.52
N GLU A 82 -4.38 -0.95 -14.62
CA GLU A 82 -4.43 -0.33 -15.95
C GLU A 82 -5.86 0.00 -16.35
N THR A 83 -6.81 -0.90 -16.03
CA THR A 83 -8.24 -0.65 -16.24
C THR A 83 -8.74 0.50 -15.37
N ALA A 84 -8.32 0.57 -14.10
CA ALA A 84 -8.76 1.60 -13.17
C ALA A 84 -8.26 3.01 -13.53
N ILE A 85 -7.03 3.13 -14.04
CA ILE A 85 -6.38 4.43 -14.25
C ILE A 85 -6.19 4.81 -15.72
N GLY A 86 -6.43 3.87 -16.65
CA GLY A 86 -6.28 4.10 -18.10
C GLY A 86 -4.83 4.30 -18.57
N LYS A 87 -3.84 3.85 -17.78
CA LYS A 87 -2.40 3.94 -18.10
C LYS A 87 -1.75 2.57 -17.92
N LYS A 88 -0.67 2.30 -18.66
CA LYS A 88 0.09 1.06 -18.52
C LYS A 88 0.90 1.04 -17.24
N TYR A 89 1.03 -0.13 -16.61
CA TYR A 89 1.80 -0.27 -15.38
C TYR A 89 3.27 0.15 -15.57
N ASP A 90 3.86 -0.22 -16.71
CA ASP A 90 5.23 0.14 -17.09
C ASP A 90 5.45 1.66 -17.20
N GLU A 91 4.40 2.45 -17.42
CA GLU A 91 4.46 3.91 -17.46
C GLU A 91 4.47 4.55 -16.06
N LEU A 92 4.13 3.77 -15.02
CA LEU A 92 4.13 4.21 -13.62
C LEU A 92 5.47 3.98 -12.94
N GLN A 93 6.24 2.97 -13.37
CA GLN A 93 7.46 2.50 -12.68
C GLN A 93 8.71 3.39 -12.86
N VAL A 94 8.56 4.71 -12.99
CA VAL A 94 9.69 5.64 -13.27
C VAL A 94 10.58 5.94 -12.04
N VAL A 95 10.62 5.05 -11.04
CA VAL A 95 11.50 5.22 -9.87
C VAL A 95 12.20 3.90 -9.57
N ALA A 96 13.29 3.66 -10.31
CA ALA A 96 14.32 2.69 -9.95
C ALA A 96 15.18 3.21 -8.80
#